data_AF-V9Z7B9-F1
#
_entry.id   AF-V9Z7B9-F1
#
_cell.length_a   1.000
_cell.length_b   1.000
_cell.length_c   1.000
_cell.angle_alpha   90.00
_cell.angle_beta   90.00
_cell.angle_gamma   90.00
#
_symmetry.space_group_name_H-M   'P 1'
#
loop_
_entity.id
_entity.type
_entity.pdbx_description
1 polymer ?
#
loop_
_entity_poly.entity_id
_entity_poly.type
_entity_poly.pdbx_seq_one_letter_code
_entity_poly.pdbx_strand_id
1 'polypeptide(L)'
;MAMQSLLRGFASEAVDMAQGAFERAKGHAAPRVLAFTKLIEARAHARDNDPKAASRALAASETLLGQADARGGDEPGWIDFYHHARLSADAAEVFRDLKNPKAALAWNQQAAAMPTGVFTRSVGMRLAIVGTAHLQARDLDHGLDLGNRSVDILARVQSSRAKDYVREFTDALAAWRREPAVRDFLHRARTELSIAA
;
A
#
# COMPACT_ATOMS: atom_id res chain seq x y z
N MET A 1 -5.78 -12.39 -10.66
CA MET A 1 -4.58 -12.27 -11.52
C MET A 1 -3.96 -10.89 -11.42
N ALA A 2 -4.66 -9.79 -11.72
CA ALA A 2 -4.13 -8.41 -11.67
C ALA A 2 -3.28 -8.08 -10.42
N MET A 3 -3.80 -8.33 -9.22
CA MET A 3 -3.06 -8.07 -7.96
C MET A 3 -1.75 -8.87 -7.86
N GLN A 4 -1.74 -10.12 -8.33
CA GLN A 4 -0.53 -10.95 -8.29
C GLN A 4 0.53 -10.44 -9.28
N SER A 5 0.10 -10.01 -10.47
CA SER A 5 0.99 -9.42 -11.49
C SER A 5 1.60 -8.12 -11.00
N LEU A 6 0.79 -7.25 -10.40
CA LEU A 6 1.25 -6.03 -9.75
C LEU A 6 2.33 -6.31 -8.70
N LEU A 7 2.09 -7.28 -7.81
CA LEU A 7 3.05 -7.66 -6.77
C LEU A 7 4.35 -8.30 -7.32
N ARG A 8 4.38 -8.67 -8.60
CA ARG A 8 5.56 -9.21 -9.29
C ARG A 8 6.27 -8.16 -10.14
N GLY A 9 5.79 -6.92 -10.14
CA GLY A 9 6.38 -5.80 -10.90
C GLY A 9 5.80 -5.61 -12.31
N PHE A 10 4.76 -6.37 -12.68
CA PHE A 10 4.08 -6.26 -13.98
C PHE A 10 2.89 -5.27 -13.87
N ALA A 11 3.23 -3.98 -13.75
CA ALA A 11 2.25 -2.94 -13.47
C ALA A 11 1.29 -2.68 -14.64
N SER A 12 1.80 -2.58 -15.87
CA SER A 12 0.98 -2.36 -17.06
C SER A 12 0.04 -3.55 -17.33
N GLU A 13 0.52 -4.79 -17.20
CA GLU A 13 -0.32 -5.97 -17.34
C GLU A 13 -1.39 -6.02 -16.24
N ALA A 14 -1.07 -5.57 -15.03
CA ALA A 14 -2.05 -5.47 -13.95
C ALA A 14 -3.13 -4.43 -14.23
N VAL A 15 -2.80 -3.30 -14.87
CA VAL A 15 -3.78 -2.32 -15.37
C VAL A 15 -4.73 -2.99 -16.36
N ASP A 16 -4.19 -3.63 -17.41
CA ASP A 16 -5.00 -4.28 -18.45
C ASP A 16 -5.92 -5.34 -17.86
N MET A 17 -5.42 -6.17 -16.95
CA MET A 17 -6.21 -7.19 -16.27
C MET A 17 -7.31 -6.60 -15.38
N ALA A 18 -7.03 -5.53 -14.64
CA ALA A 18 -8.01 -4.89 -13.77
C ALA A 18 -9.12 -4.22 -14.59
N GLN A 19 -8.76 -3.51 -15.66
CA GLN A 19 -9.71 -2.88 -16.58
C GLN A 19 -10.56 -3.91 -17.31
N GLY A 20 -9.94 -4.97 -17.86
CA GLY A 20 -10.68 -6.06 -18.51
C GLY A 20 -11.62 -6.80 -17.57
N ALA A 21 -11.23 -7.01 -16.30
CA ALA A 21 -12.10 -7.60 -15.29
C ALA A 21 -13.29 -6.68 -14.96
N PHE A 22 -13.03 -5.38 -14.74
CA PHE A 22 -14.07 -4.40 -14.46
C PHE A 22 -15.08 -4.28 -15.60
N GLU A 23 -14.59 -4.16 -16.84
CA GLU A 23 -15.44 -3.98 -18.03
C GLU A 23 -16.39 -5.15 -18.26
N ARG A 24 -15.93 -6.39 -18.02
CA ARG A 24 -16.80 -7.57 -18.10
C ARG A 24 -17.81 -7.65 -16.96
N ALA A 25 -17.43 -7.22 -15.75
CA ALA A 25 -18.19 -7.45 -14.54
C ALA A 25 -19.17 -6.31 -14.17
N LYS A 26 -18.97 -5.09 -14.68
CA LYS A 26 -19.67 -3.87 -14.23
C LYS A 26 -21.20 -3.91 -14.32
N GLY A 27 -21.76 -4.79 -15.16
CA GLY A 27 -23.20 -4.95 -15.33
C GLY A 27 -23.88 -5.93 -14.36
N HIS A 28 -23.12 -6.76 -13.63
CA HIS A 28 -23.71 -7.84 -12.83
C HIS A 28 -22.95 -8.17 -11.52
N ALA A 29 -21.71 -7.71 -11.34
CA ALA A 29 -20.97 -7.94 -10.10
C ALA A 29 -21.40 -6.97 -8.99
N ALA A 30 -21.26 -7.41 -7.74
CA ALA A 30 -21.58 -6.61 -6.58
C ALA A 30 -20.68 -5.36 -6.48
N PRO A 31 -21.22 -4.19 -6.08
CA PRO A 31 -20.46 -2.95 -6.00
C PRO A 31 -19.14 -3.04 -5.22
N ARG A 32 -19.08 -3.75 -4.08
CA ARG A 32 -17.83 -3.88 -3.30
C ARG A 32 -16.74 -4.64 -4.08
N VAL A 33 -17.11 -5.60 -4.91
CA VAL A 33 -16.18 -6.34 -5.78
C VAL A 33 -15.62 -5.44 -6.88
N LEU A 34 -16.49 -4.63 -7.50
CA LEU A 34 -16.07 -3.65 -8.50
C LEU A 34 -15.18 -2.57 -7.88
N ALA A 35 -15.52 -2.11 -6.68
CA ALA A 35 -14.73 -1.16 -5.91
C ALA A 35 -13.32 -1.69 -5.65
N PHE A 36 -13.18 -2.94 -5.19
CA PHE A 36 -11.88 -3.56 -4.96
C PHE A 36 -11.07 -3.73 -6.25
N THR A 37 -11.73 -4.01 -7.38
CA THR A 37 -11.08 -4.09 -8.70
C THR A 37 -10.49 -2.73 -9.10
N LYS A 38 -11.24 -1.64 -8.89
CA LYS A 38 -10.75 -0.26 -9.11
C LYS A 38 -9.61 0.14 -8.18
N LEU A 39 -9.58 -0.38 -6.95
CA LEU A 39 -8.42 -0.19 -6.07
C LEU A 39 -7.15 -0.85 -6.64
N ILE A 40 -7.27 -2.07 -7.17
CA ILE A 40 -6.13 -2.77 -7.80
C ILE A 40 -5.63 -1.98 -9.01
N GLU A 41 -6.55 -1.46 -9.85
CA GLU A 41 -6.21 -0.58 -10.97
C GLU A 41 -5.48 0.70 -10.49
N ALA A 42 -5.94 1.32 -9.40
CA ALA A 42 -5.29 2.50 -8.83
C ALA A 42 -3.85 2.21 -8.37
N ARG A 43 -3.63 1.09 -7.67
CA ARG A 43 -2.27 0.67 -7.25
C ARG A 43 -1.39 0.34 -8.45
N ALA A 44 -1.94 -0.25 -9.51
CA ALA A 44 -1.20 -0.54 -10.73
C ALA A 44 -0.76 0.74 -11.45
N HIS A 45 -1.66 1.70 -11.65
CA HIS A 45 -1.30 3.01 -12.23
C HIS A 45 -0.28 3.79 -11.38
N ALA A 46 -0.38 3.69 -10.04
CA ALA A 46 0.60 4.32 -9.16
C ALA A 46 2.01 3.75 -9.36
N ARG A 47 2.12 2.42 -9.49
CA ARG A 47 3.39 1.73 -9.78
C ARG A 47 3.90 1.99 -11.20
N ASP A 48 3.00 2.30 -12.14
CA ASP A 48 3.32 2.74 -13.50
C ASP A 48 3.55 4.27 -13.61
N ASN A 49 3.59 4.97 -12.46
CA ASN A 49 3.84 6.42 -12.37
C ASN A 49 2.83 7.30 -13.14
N ASP A 50 1.56 6.87 -13.22
CA ASP A 50 0.45 7.67 -13.77
C ASP A 50 -0.46 8.21 -12.64
N PRO A 51 -0.18 9.41 -12.08
CA PRO A 51 -0.96 9.97 -10.98
C PRO A 51 -2.40 10.29 -11.37
N LYS A 52 -2.67 10.63 -12.63
CA LYS A 52 -4.02 11.00 -13.09
C LYS A 52 -4.90 9.77 -13.15
N ALA A 53 -4.41 8.69 -13.77
CA ALA A 53 -5.16 7.45 -13.87
C ALA A 53 -5.32 6.78 -12.49
N ALA A 54 -4.27 6.78 -11.66
CA ALA A 54 -4.34 6.27 -10.29
C ALA A 54 -5.42 6.97 -9.46
N SER A 55 -5.43 8.32 -9.47
CA SER A 55 -6.42 9.11 -8.71
C SER A 55 -7.84 8.88 -9.21
N ARG A 56 -8.03 8.78 -10.53
CA ARG A 56 -9.34 8.48 -11.14
C ARG A 56 -9.85 7.09 -10.77
N ALA A 57 -8.98 6.07 -10.81
CA ALA A 57 -9.35 4.72 -10.41
C ALA A 57 -9.66 4.65 -8.91
N LEU A 58 -8.90 5.35 -8.07
CA LEU A 58 -9.15 5.44 -6.63
C LEU A 58 -10.48 6.12 -6.32
N ALA A 59 -10.82 7.22 -6.99
CA ALA A 59 -12.11 7.90 -6.82
C ALA A 59 -13.29 7.03 -7.28
N ALA A 60 -13.12 6.26 -8.36
CA ALA A 60 -14.12 5.30 -8.81
C ALA A 60 -14.32 4.17 -7.79
N SER A 61 -13.22 3.69 -7.20
CA SER A 61 -13.22 2.71 -6.13
C SER A 61 -14.00 3.19 -4.90
N GLU A 62 -13.73 4.42 -4.44
CA GLU A 62 -14.45 5.05 -3.33
C GLU A 62 -15.96 5.20 -3.62
N THR A 63 -16.30 5.65 -4.83
CA THR A 63 -17.71 5.82 -5.24
C THR A 63 -18.46 4.49 -5.22
N LEU A 64 -17.87 3.43 -5.76
CA LEU A 64 -18.48 2.09 -5.78
C LEU A 64 -18.60 1.50 -4.38
N LEU A 65 -17.64 1.78 -3.50
CA LEU A 65 -17.71 1.35 -2.11
C LEU A 65 -18.85 2.05 -1.36
N GLY A 66 -19.03 3.35 -1.57
CA GLY A 66 -20.19 4.08 -1.03
C GLY A 66 -21.53 3.54 -1.54
N GLN A 67 -21.59 3.07 -2.80
CA GLN A 67 -22.78 2.39 -3.33
C GLN A 67 -23.03 1.03 -2.67
N ALA A 68 -21.98 0.27 -2.38
CA ALA A 68 -22.07 -1.00 -1.65
C ALA A 68 -22.70 -0.78 -0.27
N ASP A 69 -22.21 0.22 0.46
CA ASP A 69 -22.65 0.53 1.81
C ASP A 69 -24.09 1.10 1.84
N ALA A 70 -24.47 1.91 0.84
CA ALA A 70 -25.79 2.53 0.78
C ALA A 70 -26.92 1.59 0.32
N ARG A 71 -26.63 0.64 -0.57
CA ARG A 71 -27.66 -0.22 -1.17
C ARG A 71 -28.09 -1.36 -0.27
N GLY A 72 -27.28 -1.74 0.73
CA GLY A 72 -27.54 -2.89 1.59
C GLY A 72 -27.80 -4.18 0.81
N GLY A 73 -27.30 -4.26 -0.44
CA GLY A 73 -27.47 -5.41 -1.31
C GLY A 73 -26.68 -6.61 -0.81
N ASP A 74 -26.90 -7.76 -1.46
CA ASP A 74 -26.22 -9.03 -1.13
C ASP A 74 -24.75 -8.97 -1.59
N GLU A 75 -23.93 -8.23 -0.83
CA GLU A 75 -22.48 -8.20 -0.98
C GLU A 75 -21.91 -9.56 -0.53
N PRO A 76 -21.05 -10.21 -1.33
CA PRO A 76 -20.51 -11.50 -0.93
C PRO A 76 -19.61 -11.39 0.32
N GLY A 77 -19.88 -12.20 1.36
CA GLY A 77 -19.15 -12.11 2.62
C GLY A 77 -17.61 -12.31 2.53
N TRP A 78 -17.11 -12.90 1.44
CA TRP A 78 -15.66 -13.04 1.21
C TRP A 78 -14.95 -11.70 0.92
N ILE A 79 -15.68 -10.63 0.58
CA ILE A 79 -15.13 -9.29 0.30
C ILE A 79 -15.37 -8.29 1.46
N ASP A 80 -15.94 -8.72 2.59
CA ASP A 80 -16.26 -7.84 3.73
C ASP A 80 -15.03 -7.12 4.32
N PHE A 81 -13.83 -7.66 4.10
CA PHE A 81 -12.59 -7.00 4.48
C PHE A 81 -12.37 -5.66 3.77
N TYR A 82 -13.08 -5.39 2.66
CA TYR A 82 -12.90 -4.20 1.85
C TYR A 82 -13.94 -3.12 2.20
N HIS A 83 -13.55 -2.23 3.12
CA HIS A 83 -14.34 -1.11 3.64
C HIS A 83 -13.49 0.17 3.65
N HIS A 84 -14.07 1.33 3.94
CA HIS A 84 -13.40 2.63 3.82
C HIS A 84 -12.06 2.71 4.56
N ALA A 85 -11.97 2.10 5.74
CA ALA A 85 -10.73 2.08 6.51
C ALA A 85 -9.63 1.26 5.83
N ARG A 86 -9.99 0.18 5.12
CA ARG A 86 -9.07 -0.61 4.29
C ARG A 86 -8.68 0.15 3.03
N LEU A 87 -9.66 0.74 2.33
CA LEU A 87 -9.42 1.59 1.17
C LEU A 87 -8.41 2.70 1.49
N SER A 88 -8.56 3.35 2.64
CA SER A 88 -7.66 4.41 3.09
C SER A 88 -6.22 3.94 3.30
N ALA A 89 -6.02 2.70 3.78
CA ALA A 89 -4.68 2.14 3.97
C ALA A 89 -3.98 1.89 2.62
N ASP A 90 -4.72 1.33 1.66
CA ASP A 90 -4.19 1.10 0.31
C ASP A 90 -4.04 2.42 -0.47
N ALA A 91 -4.88 3.44 -0.22
CA ALA A 91 -4.72 4.79 -0.76
C ALA A 91 -3.43 5.47 -0.28
N ALA A 92 -3.07 5.29 0.99
CA ALA A 92 -1.78 5.77 1.50
C ALA A 92 -0.60 5.16 0.73
N GLU A 93 -0.69 3.89 0.36
CA GLU A 93 0.31 3.22 -0.48
C GLU A 93 0.33 3.76 -1.91
N VAL A 94 -0.84 3.96 -2.53
CA VAL A 94 -0.99 4.59 -3.87
C VAL A 94 -0.25 5.93 -3.91
N PHE A 95 -0.48 6.81 -2.94
CA PHE A 95 0.16 8.13 -2.93
C PHE A 95 1.63 8.09 -2.50
N ARG A 96 2.05 7.11 -1.71
CA ARG A 96 3.47 6.86 -1.44
C ARG A 96 4.20 6.48 -2.72
N ASP A 97 3.64 5.58 -3.53
CA ASP A 97 4.22 5.15 -4.81
C ASP A 97 4.32 6.32 -5.79
N LEU A 98 3.33 7.21 -5.80
CA LEU A 98 3.31 8.46 -6.57
C LEU A 98 4.19 9.59 -6.00
N LYS A 99 4.94 9.34 -4.92
CA LYS A 99 5.77 10.34 -4.21
C LYS A 99 4.99 11.60 -3.80
N ASN A 100 3.74 11.44 -3.40
CA ASN A 100 2.89 12.49 -2.85
C ASN A 100 2.67 12.26 -1.34
N PRO A 101 3.65 12.63 -0.50
CA PRO A 101 3.61 12.31 0.92
C PRO A 101 2.47 13.01 1.66
N LYS A 102 2.08 14.22 1.24
CA LYS A 102 0.96 14.94 1.84
C LYS A 102 -0.35 14.14 1.72
N ALA A 103 -0.64 13.63 0.53
CA ALA A 103 -1.83 12.80 0.32
C ALA A 103 -1.70 11.44 1.04
N ALA A 104 -0.53 10.81 0.99
CA ALA A 104 -0.29 9.52 1.65
C ALA A 104 -0.56 9.59 3.17
N LEU A 105 -0.05 10.63 3.84
CA LEU A 105 -0.24 10.83 5.27
C LEU A 105 -1.69 11.20 5.63
N ALA A 106 -2.37 12.00 4.80
CA ALA A 106 -3.78 12.33 4.99
C ALA A 106 -4.69 11.09 4.89
N TRP A 107 -4.44 10.21 3.92
CA TRP A 107 -5.16 8.93 3.81
C TRP A 107 -4.85 7.98 4.96
N ASN A 108 -3.59 7.94 5.42
CA ASN A 108 -3.22 7.10 6.56
C ASN A 108 -3.97 7.47 7.85
N GLN A 109 -4.30 8.75 8.06
CA GLN A 109 -5.10 9.21 9.22
C GLN A 109 -6.53 8.64 9.23
N GLN A 110 -7.08 8.33 8.06
CA GLN A 110 -8.45 7.77 7.92
C GLN A 110 -8.47 6.24 8.01
N ALA A 111 -7.30 5.61 7.89
CA ALA A 111 -7.19 4.16 7.86
C ALA A 111 -7.19 3.56 9.28
N ALA A 112 -7.95 2.49 9.48
CA ALA A 112 -8.15 1.87 10.80
C ALA A 112 -6.83 1.47 11.46
N ALA A 113 -6.79 1.58 12.79
CA ALA A 113 -5.73 0.99 13.58
C ALA A 113 -5.71 -0.53 13.35
N MET A 114 -4.53 -1.08 13.11
CA MET A 114 -4.34 -2.52 12.96
C MET A 114 -3.67 -3.04 14.25
N PRO A 115 -4.38 -3.80 15.09
CA PRO A 115 -3.79 -4.33 16.32
C PRO A 115 -2.68 -5.33 15.98
N THR A 116 -1.53 -5.15 16.65
CA THR A 116 -0.43 -6.12 16.65
C THR A 116 -0.91 -7.41 17.33
N GLY A 117 -0.61 -8.58 16.73
CA GLY A 117 -1.08 -9.90 17.21
C GLY A 117 -2.10 -10.57 16.29
N VAL A 118 -2.92 -9.80 15.57
CA VAL A 118 -3.85 -10.33 14.56
C VAL A 118 -3.31 -10.13 13.14
N PHE A 119 -2.71 -8.95 12.88
CA PHE A 119 -2.25 -8.54 11.55
C PHE A 119 -0.76 -8.21 11.50
N THR A 120 0.06 -8.91 12.28
CA THR A 120 1.50 -8.62 12.49
C THR A 120 2.24 -8.25 11.20
N ARG A 121 2.13 -9.06 10.14
CA ARG A 121 2.76 -8.76 8.84
C ARG A 121 2.26 -7.45 8.21
N SER A 122 0.96 -7.23 8.20
CA SER A 122 0.35 -6.04 7.57
C SER A 122 0.68 -4.77 8.34
N VAL A 123 0.78 -4.85 9.68
CA VAL A 123 1.22 -3.73 10.53
C VAL A 123 2.64 -3.32 10.15
N GLY A 124 3.58 -4.26 10.10
CA GLY A 124 4.96 -3.98 9.72
C GLY A 124 5.06 -3.34 8.33
N MET A 125 4.37 -3.91 7.33
CA MET A 125 4.32 -3.33 5.98
C MET A 125 3.76 -1.89 5.98
N ARG A 126 2.68 -1.63 6.75
CA ARG A 126 2.09 -0.29 6.84
C ARG A 126 3.05 0.71 7.48
N LEU A 127 3.80 0.31 8.50
CA LEU A 127 4.83 1.15 9.10
C LEU A 127 5.91 1.53 8.08
N ALA A 128 6.39 0.58 7.26
CA ALA A 128 7.33 0.88 6.17
C ALA A 128 6.74 1.86 5.13
N ILE A 129 5.48 1.68 4.73
CA ILE A 129 4.79 2.56 3.78
C ILE A 129 4.70 3.99 4.34
N VAL A 130 4.19 4.14 5.56
CA VAL A 130 3.99 5.46 6.20
C VAL A 130 5.33 6.11 6.53
N GLY A 131 6.31 5.34 7.01
CA GLY A 131 7.68 5.80 7.22
C GLY A 131 8.30 6.33 5.93
N THR A 132 8.08 5.64 4.80
CA THR A 132 8.53 6.11 3.48
C THR A 132 7.88 7.45 3.11
N ALA A 133 6.61 7.65 3.42
CA ALA A 133 5.94 8.93 3.20
C ALA A 133 6.53 10.07 4.06
N HIS A 134 6.89 9.81 5.32
CA HIS A 134 7.62 10.80 6.15
C HIS A 134 8.99 11.14 5.55
N LEU A 135 9.75 10.14 5.10
CA LEU A 135 11.01 10.39 4.40
C LEU A 135 10.80 11.25 3.15
N GLN A 136 9.82 10.91 2.30
CA GLN A 136 9.47 11.74 1.14
C GLN A 136 9.09 13.18 1.52
N ALA A 137 8.50 13.40 2.69
CA ALA A 137 8.20 14.72 3.26
C ALA A 137 9.41 15.43 3.91
N ARG A 138 10.62 14.85 3.82
CA ARG A 138 11.86 15.33 4.44
C ARG A 138 11.86 15.30 5.99
N ASP A 139 11.08 14.41 6.57
CA ASP A 139 10.98 14.15 8.01
C ASP A 139 11.73 12.86 8.36
N LEU A 140 13.04 12.98 8.62
CA LEU A 140 13.91 11.83 8.86
C LEU A 140 13.57 11.10 10.17
N ASP A 141 13.29 11.86 11.23
CA ASP A 141 13.11 11.30 12.57
C ASP A 141 11.87 10.41 12.65
N HIS A 142 10.71 10.89 12.17
CA HIS A 142 9.50 10.04 12.11
C HIS A 142 9.65 8.89 11.12
N GLY A 143 10.35 9.13 10.00
CA GLY A 143 10.67 8.09 9.03
C GLY A 143 11.43 6.93 9.70
N LEU A 144 12.50 7.24 10.43
CA LEU A 144 13.33 6.26 11.14
C LEU A 144 12.60 5.58 12.30
N ASP A 145 11.76 6.28 13.08
CA ASP A 145 10.95 5.64 14.14
C ASP A 145 10.07 4.53 13.54
N LEU A 146 9.28 4.87 12.52
CA LEU A 146 8.39 3.93 11.85
C LEU A 146 9.17 2.81 11.15
N GLY A 147 10.30 3.14 10.53
CA GLY A 147 11.21 2.18 9.90
C GLY A 147 11.73 1.14 10.89
N ASN A 148 12.25 1.58 12.05
CA ASN A 148 12.77 0.67 13.07
C ASN A 148 11.67 -0.26 13.59
N ARG A 149 10.49 0.28 13.92
CA ARG A 149 9.34 -0.52 14.37
C ARG A 149 8.87 -1.50 13.29
N SER A 150 8.96 -1.12 12.02
CA SER A 150 8.71 -2.03 10.90
C SER A 150 9.69 -3.20 10.89
N VAL A 151 10.99 -2.95 11.05
CA VAL A 151 12.03 -4.00 11.11
C VAL A 151 11.79 -4.93 12.30
N ASP A 152 11.52 -4.38 13.50
CA ASP A 152 11.27 -5.17 14.71
C ASP A 152 10.13 -6.18 14.53
N ILE A 153 9.07 -5.78 13.80
CA ILE A 153 7.92 -6.63 13.49
C ILE A 153 8.26 -7.62 12.37
N LEU A 154 8.83 -7.15 11.26
CA LEU A 154 8.99 -7.95 10.05
C LEU A 154 10.16 -8.95 10.14
N ALA A 155 11.13 -8.75 11.03
CA ALA A 155 12.24 -9.67 11.26
C ALA A 155 11.76 -11.08 11.67
N ARG A 156 10.55 -11.16 12.26
CA ARG A 156 9.93 -12.41 12.70
C ARG A 156 9.00 -13.04 11.67
N VAL A 157 8.92 -12.47 10.45
CA VAL A 157 7.95 -12.87 9.42
C VAL A 157 8.66 -13.39 8.18
N GLN A 158 8.31 -14.61 7.77
CA GLN A 158 8.76 -15.18 6.49
C GLN A 158 7.91 -14.66 5.33
N SER A 159 8.29 -13.52 4.75
CA SER A 159 7.58 -12.93 3.61
C SER A 159 8.50 -12.14 2.69
N SER A 160 8.59 -12.56 1.42
CA SER A 160 9.30 -11.80 0.38
C SER A 160 8.73 -10.39 0.22
N ARG A 161 7.39 -10.29 0.13
CA ARG A 161 6.68 -9.01 0.06
C ARG A 161 7.05 -8.08 1.22
N ALA A 162 7.20 -8.59 2.44
CA ALA A 162 7.58 -7.75 3.59
C ALA A 162 8.96 -7.13 3.40
N LYS A 163 9.91 -7.92 2.88
CA LYS A 163 11.26 -7.45 2.57
C LYS A 163 11.26 -6.39 1.46
N ASP A 164 10.38 -6.52 0.47
CA ASP A 164 10.26 -5.53 -0.61
C ASP A 164 9.83 -4.15 -0.10
N TYR A 165 8.88 -4.07 0.84
CA TYR A 165 8.50 -2.78 1.46
C TYR A 165 9.64 -2.14 2.26
N VAL A 166 10.44 -2.95 2.97
CA VAL A 166 11.60 -2.44 3.71
C VAL A 166 12.73 -2.02 2.75
N ARG A 167 12.87 -2.69 1.60
CA ARG A 167 13.77 -2.26 0.53
C ARG A 167 13.35 -0.91 -0.03
N GLU A 168 12.08 -0.72 -0.36
CA GLU A 168 11.56 0.58 -0.84
C GLU A 168 11.75 1.71 0.20
N PHE A 169 11.61 1.41 1.49
CA PHE A 169 11.93 2.34 2.57
C PHE A 169 13.44 2.67 2.62
N THR A 170 14.28 1.66 2.45
CA THR A 170 15.76 1.80 2.38
C THR A 170 16.18 2.65 1.18
N ASP A 171 15.54 2.48 0.03
CA ASP A 171 15.81 3.28 -1.17
C ASP A 171 15.47 4.76 -0.93
N ALA A 172 14.37 5.04 -0.21
CA ALA A 172 14.03 6.40 0.18
C ALA A 172 15.12 7.02 1.07
N LEU A 173 15.76 6.24 1.94
CA LEU A 173 16.85 6.71 2.81
C LEU A 173 18.13 7.15 2.08
N ALA A 174 18.27 6.88 0.77
CA ALA A 174 19.47 7.21 0.00
C ALA A 174 19.87 8.69 0.09
N ALA A 175 18.91 9.59 0.27
CA ALA A 175 19.14 11.03 0.43
C ALA A 175 19.80 11.41 1.78
N TRP A 176 19.79 10.51 2.78
CA TRP A 176 20.35 10.71 4.12
C TRP A 176 21.46 9.71 4.45
N ARG A 177 22.08 9.08 3.45
CA ARG A 177 23.09 8.01 3.65
C ARG A 177 24.31 8.38 4.52
N ARG A 178 24.54 9.67 4.77
CA ARG A 178 25.64 10.18 5.61
C ARG A 178 25.27 10.25 7.09
N GLU A 179 23.98 10.22 7.42
CA GLU A 179 23.51 10.28 8.80
C GLU A 179 23.86 8.98 9.54
N PRO A 180 24.47 9.04 10.73
CA PRO A 180 24.82 7.85 11.50
C PRO A 180 23.62 6.93 11.75
N ALA A 181 22.49 7.50 12.18
CA ALA A 181 21.26 6.73 12.45
C ALA A 181 20.73 5.98 11.21
N VAL A 182 20.95 6.54 10.01
CA VAL A 182 20.59 5.87 8.75
C VAL A 182 21.53 4.70 8.48
N ARG A 183 22.84 4.85 8.70
CA ARG A 183 23.79 3.75 8.56
C ARG A 183 23.48 2.60 9.50
N ASP A 184 23.11 2.91 10.75
CA ASP A 184 22.71 1.93 11.75
C ASP A 184 21.43 1.20 11.33
N PHE A 185 20.41 1.94 10.90
CA PHE A 185 19.17 1.35 10.35
C PHE A 185 19.47 0.42 9.17
N LEU A 186 20.27 0.86 8.20
CA LEU A 186 20.63 0.06 7.02
C LEU A 186 21.40 -1.21 7.41
N HIS A 187 22.25 -1.14 8.43
CA HIS A 187 22.93 -2.32 8.96
C HIS A 187 21.93 -3.30 9.60
N ARG A 188 21.04 -2.80 10.47
CA ARG A 188 19.99 -3.61 11.11
C ARG A 188 19.08 -4.29 10.09
N ALA A 189 18.55 -3.54 9.13
CA ALA A 189 17.66 -4.08 8.09
C ALA A 189 18.33 -5.20 7.28
N ARG A 190 19.63 -5.09 6.98
CA ARG A 190 20.39 -6.15 6.31
C ARG A 190 20.55 -7.39 7.19
N THR A 191 20.95 -7.22 8.44
CA THR A 191 21.22 -8.34 9.36
C THR A 191 19.94 -9.07 9.79
N GLU A 192 18.89 -8.33 10.12
CA GLU A 192 17.66 -8.90 10.68
C GLU A 192 16.68 -9.43 9.62
N LEU A 193 16.68 -8.88 8.40
CA LEU A 193 15.75 -9.28 7.33
C LEU A 193 16.45 -9.98 6.14
N SER A 194 17.78 -10.05 6.14
CA SER A 194 18.59 -10.56 5.02
C SER A 194 18.25 -9.88 3.69
N ILE A 195 18.04 -8.55 3.73
CA ILE A 195 17.81 -7.74 2.53
C ILE A 195 19.18 -7.50 1.87
N ALA A 196 19.31 -7.84 0.59
CA ALA A 196 20.55 -7.59 -0.17
C ALA A 196 20.81 -6.08 -0.32
N ALA A 197 22.09 -5.70 -0.32
CA ALA A 197 22.56 -4.32 -0.44
C ALA A 197 22.35 -3.72 -1.84
#